data_AF-A0A968MGR1-F1
#
_entry.id   AF-A0A968MGR1-F1
#
_cell.length_a   1.000
_cell.length_b   1.000
_cell.length_c   1.000
_cell.angle_alpha   90.00
_cell.angle_beta   90.00
_cell.angle_gamma   90.00
#
_symmetry.space_group_name_H-M   'P 1'
#
loop_
_entity.id
_entity.type
_entity.pdbx_description
1 polymer ?
#
loop_
_entity_poly.entity_id
_entity_poly.type
_entity_poly.pdbx_seq_one_letter_code
_entity_poly.pdbx_strand_id
1 'polypeptide(L)'
;GKRINLYFNDYSDFKPSTLYSSVELDIDLMPSDVNLYDLAFFAPVFFGSNQDFSLSGKVEGKLNRLSGKDIDIHFGNSSVLSGDIDLDGLPKFTETFIFAQFKNIETNFTDLQELDLPGKKFEFPSVLNKMGQISYKGKYTGFINDFVAYGTFSSVLGIIKTDLSIKPDKKKFFEFWWKPDDRKL
;
A
#
# COMPACT_ATOMS: atom_id res chain seq x y z
N GLY A 1 -21.38 5.81 0.36
CA GLY A 1 -22.20 6.50 -0.67
C GLY A 1 -21.36 7.64 -1.18
N LYS A 2 -21.32 7.89 -2.51
CA LYS A 2 -20.27 8.74 -3.08
C LYS A 2 -20.24 10.14 -2.44
N ARG A 3 -19.15 10.43 -1.71
CA ARG A 3 -18.90 11.72 -1.04
C ARG A 3 -17.46 12.12 -1.29
N ILE A 4 -17.24 13.39 -1.66
CA ILE A 4 -15.91 13.98 -1.80
C ILE A 4 -16.01 15.39 -1.24
N ASN A 5 -15.49 15.58 -0.03
CA ASN A 5 -15.41 16.88 0.64
C ASN A 5 -13.94 17.27 0.78
N LEU A 6 -13.66 18.53 0.49
CA LEU A 6 -12.36 19.16 0.71
C LEU A 6 -12.57 20.33 1.66
N TYR A 7 -11.95 20.28 2.84
CA TYR A 7 -11.98 21.36 3.81
C TYR A 7 -10.68 22.15 3.71
N PHE A 8 -10.79 23.45 3.45
CA PHE A 8 -9.68 24.40 3.28
C PHE A 8 -10.16 25.80 3.65
N ASN A 9 -9.22 26.71 3.96
CA ASN A 9 -9.56 28.08 4.36
C ASN A 9 -9.57 29.03 3.17
N ASP A 10 -8.61 28.88 2.26
CA ASP A 10 -8.43 29.75 1.09
C ASP A 10 -7.90 28.97 -0.11
N TYR A 11 -8.14 29.45 -1.34
CA TYR A 11 -7.64 28.81 -2.55
C TYR A 11 -6.10 28.72 -2.60
N SER A 12 -5.39 29.59 -1.88
CA SER A 12 -3.94 29.49 -1.73
C SER A 12 -3.49 28.22 -1.00
N ASP A 13 -4.37 27.55 -0.25
CA ASP A 13 -4.07 26.26 0.38
C ASP A 13 -3.76 25.18 -0.66
N PHE A 14 -4.31 25.27 -1.88
CA PHE A 14 -4.04 24.33 -2.97
C PHE A 14 -2.67 24.53 -3.66
N LYS A 15 -1.86 25.50 -3.23
CA LYS A 15 -0.49 25.61 -3.72
C LYS A 15 0.33 24.38 -3.31
N PRO A 16 1.28 23.92 -4.15
CA PRO A 16 2.11 22.74 -3.82
C PRO A 16 2.82 22.80 -2.45
N SER A 17 3.13 23.99 -1.96
CA SER A 17 3.79 24.20 -0.67
C SER A 17 2.90 23.97 0.56
N THR A 18 1.58 24.05 0.40
CA THR A 18 0.59 24.07 1.51
C THR A 18 -0.46 22.97 1.39
N LEU A 19 -0.72 22.49 0.17
CA LEU A 19 -1.75 21.50 -0.16
C LEU A 19 -1.75 20.34 0.83
N TYR A 20 -0.56 19.81 1.13
CA TYR A 20 -0.42 18.61 1.93
C TYR A 20 -0.82 18.75 3.40
N SER A 21 -0.72 19.96 3.95
CA SER A 21 -0.95 20.25 5.37
C SER A 21 -2.18 21.11 5.64
N SER A 22 -2.74 21.75 4.62
CA SER A 22 -3.84 22.70 4.75
C SER A 22 -5.17 22.17 4.24
N VAL A 23 -5.16 21.23 3.28
CA VAL A 23 -6.38 20.64 2.74
C VAL A 23 -6.67 19.32 3.45
N GLU A 24 -7.86 19.23 4.04
CA GLU A 24 -8.38 18.02 4.69
C GLU A 24 -9.41 17.35 3.78
N LEU A 25 -9.28 16.04 3.64
CA LEU A 25 -10.11 15.18 2.81
C LEU A 25 -11.16 14.48 3.68
N ASP A 26 -12.39 14.37 3.17
CA ASP A 26 -13.40 13.42 3.64
C ASP A 26 -14.06 12.82 2.41
N ILE A 27 -13.63 11.61 2.07
CA ILE A 27 -13.96 10.92 0.84
C ILE A 27 -14.56 9.57 1.18
N ASP A 28 -15.71 9.24 0.60
CA ASP A 28 -16.34 7.91 0.58
C ASP A 28 -16.48 7.51 -0.89
N LEU A 29 -15.57 6.64 -1.35
CA LEU A 29 -15.54 6.11 -2.70
C LEU A 29 -16.36 4.82 -2.76
N MET A 30 -17.35 4.83 -3.65
CA MET A 30 -17.86 3.59 -4.23
C MET A 30 -16.82 3.06 -5.24
N PRO A 31 -16.86 1.76 -5.62
CA PRO A 31 -15.96 1.21 -6.63
C PRO A 31 -15.87 2.14 -7.85
N SER A 32 -14.67 2.70 -8.03
CA SER A 32 -14.38 3.72 -9.04
C SER A 32 -13.03 3.41 -9.65
N ASP A 33 -12.93 3.54 -10.96
CA ASP A 33 -11.66 3.41 -11.66
C ASP A 33 -10.85 4.69 -11.49
N VAL A 34 -9.61 4.54 -11.05
CA VAL A 34 -8.66 5.63 -10.77
C VAL A 34 -7.36 5.29 -11.47
N ASN A 35 -6.82 6.25 -12.22
CA ASN A 35 -5.52 6.12 -12.86
C ASN A 35 -4.45 6.89 -12.05
N LEU A 36 -3.25 6.31 -11.91
CA LEU A 36 -2.14 6.98 -11.22
C LEU A 36 -1.71 8.30 -11.88
N TYR A 37 -1.91 8.45 -13.18
CA TYR A 37 -1.67 9.69 -13.90
C TYR A 37 -2.49 10.84 -13.32
N ASP A 38 -3.74 10.59 -12.94
CA ASP A 38 -4.62 11.58 -12.33
C ASP A 38 -4.19 11.88 -10.88
N LEU A 39 -3.75 10.85 -10.15
CA LEU A 39 -3.22 11.00 -8.79
C LEU A 39 -1.89 11.76 -8.76
N ALA A 40 -1.13 11.77 -9.85
CA ALA A 40 0.14 12.49 -9.95
C ALA A 40 0.01 14.00 -9.75
N PHE A 41 -1.18 14.57 -10.00
CA PHE A 41 -1.49 15.97 -9.68
C PHE A 41 -1.36 16.25 -8.18
N PHE A 42 -1.79 15.31 -7.34
CA PHE A 42 -1.77 15.43 -5.88
C PHE A 42 -0.50 14.84 -5.27
N ALA A 43 0.07 13.81 -5.89
CA ALA A 43 1.26 13.12 -5.42
C ALA A 43 2.25 12.96 -6.58
N PRO A 44 3.16 13.93 -6.78
CA PRO A 44 4.11 13.95 -7.90
C PRO A 44 4.96 12.69 -8.06
N VAL A 45 5.05 11.86 -7.02
CA VAL A 45 5.71 10.55 -7.10
C VAL A 45 5.13 9.68 -8.21
N PHE A 46 3.84 9.82 -8.55
CA PHE A 46 3.17 9.04 -9.59
C PHE A 46 3.35 9.61 -11.01
N PHE A 47 4.09 10.70 -11.21
CA PHE A 47 4.31 11.23 -12.56
C PHE A 47 4.98 10.19 -13.46
N GLY A 48 4.37 9.96 -14.64
CA GLY A 48 4.87 9.01 -15.63
C GLY A 48 4.33 7.59 -15.48
N SER A 49 3.54 7.30 -14.43
CA SER A 49 2.84 6.03 -14.27
C SER A 49 1.45 6.08 -14.88
N ASN A 50 1.14 5.12 -15.74
CA ASN A 50 -0.18 4.93 -16.32
C ASN A 50 -0.76 3.58 -15.88
N GLN A 51 -1.17 3.53 -14.62
CA GLN A 51 -1.72 2.32 -14.00
C GLN A 51 -3.15 2.58 -13.53
N ASP A 52 -4.07 1.74 -13.99
CA ASP A 52 -5.46 1.73 -13.53
C ASP A 52 -5.62 0.86 -12.27
N PHE A 53 -6.46 1.34 -11.37
CA PHE A 53 -6.93 0.64 -10.18
C PHE A 53 -8.44 0.84 -10.04
N SER A 54 -9.16 -0.20 -9.62
CA SER A 54 -10.51 0.01 -9.07
C SER A 54 -10.38 0.20 -7.57
N LEU A 55 -10.82 1.35 -7.05
CA LEU A 55 -10.68 1.73 -5.65
C LEU A 55 -12.06 2.01 -5.03
N SER A 56 -12.26 1.51 -3.81
CA SER A 56 -13.36 1.90 -2.93
C SER A 56 -12.90 1.99 -1.48
N GLY A 57 -13.73 2.62 -0.64
CA GLY A 57 -13.47 2.80 0.78
C GLY A 57 -13.55 4.27 1.21
N LYS A 58 -13.19 4.52 2.47
CA LYS A 58 -13.21 5.85 3.06
C LYS A 58 -11.80 6.38 3.24
N VAL A 59 -11.58 7.63 2.88
CA VAL A 59 -10.30 8.33 3.05
C VAL A 59 -10.56 9.64 3.76
N GLU A 60 -9.89 9.85 4.89
CA GLU A 60 -10.08 11.01 5.75
C GLU A 60 -8.76 11.59 6.25
N GLY A 61 -8.77 12.88 6.57
CA GLY A 61 -7.62 13.60 7.11
C GLY A 61 -6.84 14.40 6.05
N LYS A 62 -5.70 14.94 6.45
CA LYS A 62 -4.86 15.76 5.57
C LYS A 62 -3.97 14.85 4.73
N LEU A 63 -3.52 15.31 3.57
CA LEU A 63 -2.64 14.48 2.74
C LEU A 63 -1.37 14.05 3.50
N ASN A 64 -0.80 14.91 4.35
CA ASN A 64 0.38 14.56 5.16
C ASN A 64 0.10 13.61 6.33
N ARG A 65 -1.18 13.40 6.69
CA ARG A 65 -1.65 12.42 7.68
C ARG A 65 -3.02 11.90 7.26
N LEU A 66 -3.00 10.81 6.51
CA LEU A 66 -4.16 10.27 5.81
C LEU A 66 -4.57 8.93 6.42
N SER A 67 -5.86 8.78 6.70
CA SER A 67 -6.47 7.53 7.18
C SER A 67 -7.37 6.96 6.09
N GLY A 68 -7.20 5.67 5.81
CA GLY A 68 -8.00 4.89 4.88
C GLY A 68 -8.70 3.76 5.63
N LYS A 69 -10.02 3.68 5.52
CA LYS A 69 -10.88 2.68 6.17
C LYS A 69 -11.69 1.90 5.16
N ASP A 70 -11.78 0.58 5.37
CA ASP A 70 -12.45 -0.34 4.45
C ASP A 70 -11.97 -0.13 3.00
N ILE A 71 -10.67 0.11 2.84
CA ILE A 71 -10.05 0.29 1.52
C ILE A 71 -10.11 -1.05 0.79
N ASP A 72 -10.56 -1.01 -0.45
CA ASP A 72 -10.60 -2.16 -1.34
C ASP A 72 -10.07 -1.73 -2.72
N ILE A 73 -8.96 -2.34 -3.13
CA ILE A 73 -8.20 -2.00 -4.33
C ILE A 73 -8.12 -3.25 -5.20
N HIS A 74 -8.58 -3.14 -6.44
CA HIS A 74 -8.41 -4.15 -7.48
C HIS A 74 -7.43 -3.66 -8.55
N PHE A 75 -6.57 -4.55 -9.02
CA PHE A 75 -5.65 -4.30 -10.14
C PHE A 75 -5.26 -5.58 -10.87
N GLY A 76 -4.66 -5.42 -12.04
CA GLY A 76 -4.31 -6.54 -12.90
C GLY A 76 -5.55 -7.37 -13.24
N ASN A 77 -5.35 -8.67 -13.44
CA ASN A 77 -6.45 -9.57 -13.82
C ASN A 77 -7.20 -10.14 -12.60
N SER A 78 -6.54 -10.23 -11.45
CA SER A 78 -7.08 -10.98 -10.31
C SER A 78 -6.60 -10.50 -8.94
N SER A 79 -5.88 -9.39 -8.89
CA SER A 79 -5.30 -8.92 -7.63
C SER A 79 -6.27 -8.03 -6.88
N VAL A 80 -6.39 -8.26 -5.57
CA VAL A 80 -7.18 -7.47 -4.65
C VAL A 80 -6.41 -7.23 -3.36
N LEU A 81 -6.53 -6.03 -2.82
CA LEU A 81 -6.04 -5.64 -1.51
C LEU A 81 -7.18 -4.99 -0.75
N SER A 82 -7.49 -5.53 0.42
CA SER A 82 -8.51 -5.00 1.32
C SER A 82 -7.97 -4.79 2.73
N GLY A 83 -8.29 -3.65 3.35
CA GLY A 83 -7.86 -3.34 4.70
C GLY A 83 -7.97 -1.88 5.09
N ASP A 84 -7.37 -1.57 6.24
CA ASP A 84 -7.21 -0.20 6.74
C ASP A 84 -5.76 0.23 6.56
N ILE A 85 -5.53 1.50 6.20
CA ILE A 85 -4.20 2.05 5.94
C ILE A 85 -4.12 3.47 6.52
N ASP A 86 -3.17 3.70 7.42
CA ASP A 86 -2.81 5.02 7.92
C ASP A 86 -1.43 5.40 7.37
N LEU A 87 -1.32 6.62 6.84
CA LEU A 87 -0.10 7.19 6.26
C LEU A 87 0.25 8.50 6.98
N ASP A 88 1.49 8.64 7.46
CA ASP A 88 2.01 9.88 8.06
C ASP A 88 3.34 10.26 7.38
N GLY A 89 3.39 11.42 6.73
CA GLY A 89 4.61 11.94 6.09
C GLY A 89 4.56 12.12 4.56
N LEU A 90 3.41 11.96 3.92
CA LEU A 90 3.24 12.31 2.50
C LEU A 90 3.50 13.81 2.25
N PRO A 91 3.95 14.20 1.04
CA PRO A 91 4.11 13.37 -0.16
C PRO A 91 5.45 12.63 -0.25
N LYS A 92 6.32 12.75 0.76
CA LYS A 92 7.62 12.08 0.76
C LYS A 92 7.45 10.59 1.05
N PHE A 93 7.02 9.83 0.05
CA PHE A 93 6.65 8.42 0.20
C PHE A 93 7.75 7.56 0.84
N THR A 94 9.02 7.80 0.51
CA THR A 94 10.17 7.07 1.10
C THR A 94 10.39 7.35 2.59
N GLU A 95 9.87 8.48 3.10
CA GLU A 95 9.93 8.90 4.50
C GLU A 95 8.57 8.72 5.21
N THR A 96 7.55 8.19 4.51
CA THR A 96 6.19 8.04 5.04
C THR A 96 6.13 6.83 5.96
N PHE A 97 5.65 7.03 7.18
CA PHE A 97 5.33 5.96 8.11
C PHE A 97 3.97 5.37 7.75
N ILE A 98 3.90 4.06 7.58
CA ILE A 98 2.70 3.34 7.17
C ILE A 98 2.31 2.40 8.29
N PHE A 99 1.05 2.47 8.71
CA PHE A 99 0.40 1.42 9.48
C PHE A 99 -0.73 0.85 8.65
N ALA A 100 -0.68 -0.44 8.31
CA ALA A 100 -1.73 -1.08 7.54
C ALA A 100 -2.18 -2.37 8.21
N GLN A 101 -3.49 -2.59 8.21
CA GLN A 101 -4.10 -3.84 8.62
C GLN A 101 -4.84 -4.44 7.43
N PHE A 102 -4.19 -5.41 6.80
CA PHE A 102 -4.72 -6.11 5.65
C PHE A 102 -5.68 -7.21 6.10
N LYS A 103 -6.96 -7.04 5.73
CA LYS A 103 -8.00 -8.06 5.89
C LYS A 103 -7.76 -9.21 4.93
N ASN A 104 -7.42 -8.88 3.67
CA ASN A 104 -7.07 -9.83 2.63
C ASN A 104 -6.25 -9.13 1.55
N ILE A 105 -5.11 -9.71 1.19
CA ILE A 105 -4.44 -9.47 -0.08
C ILE A 105 -4.50 -10.78 -0.85
N GLU A 106 -4.93 -10.74 -2.10
CA GLU A 106 -4.82 -11.83 -3.05
C GLU A 106 -4.14 -11.29 -4.31
N THR A 107 -3.08 -11.93 -4.77
CA THR A 107 -2.32 -11.46 -5.94
C THR A 107 -1.51 -12.60 -6.55
N ASN A 108 -0.80 -12.33 -7.64
CA ASN A 108 0.16 -13.24 -8.24
C ASN A 108 1.30 -12.43 -8.88
N PHE A 109 2.43 -13.09 -9.16
CA PHE A 109 3.60 -12.39 -9.73
C PHE A 109 3.37 -11.85 -11.14
N THR A 110 2.42 -12.39 -11.92
CA THR A 110 2.06 -11.86 -13.24
C THR A 110 1.46 -10.47 -13.10
N ASP A 111 0.42 -10.33 -12.27
CA ASP A 111 -0.23 -9.03 -12.02
C ASP A 111 0.78 -8.03 -11.41
N LEU A 112 1.67 -8.47 -10.50
CA LEU A 112 2.69 -7.61 -9.90
C LEU A 112 3.77 -7.15 -10.90
N GLN A 113 4.09 -7.96 -11.92
CA GLN A 113 5.06 -7.60 -12.97
C GLN A 113 4.50 -6.55 -13.95
N GLU A 114 3.18 -6.54 -14.13
CA GLU A 114 2.49 -5.63 -15.04
C GLU A 114 2.26 -4.24 -14.45
N LEU A 115 2.37 -4.10 -13.12
CA LEU A 115 2.21 -2.83 -12.42
C LEU A 115 3.15 -1.74 -12.97
N ASP A 116 2.57 -0.67 -13.50
CA ASP A 116 3.28 0.51 -13.98
C ASP A 116 3.44 1.55 -12.86
N LEU A 117 4.18 1.17 -11.81
CA LEU A 117 4.47 2.03 -10.66
C LEU A 117 5.70 2.92 -10.92
N PRO A 118 5.78 4.10 -10.29
CA PRO A 118 6.87 5.03 -10.53
C PRO A 118 8.20 4.44 -10.04
N GLY A 119 9.25 4.63 -10.84
CA GLY A 119 10.58 4.09 -10.59
C GLY A 119 10.95 2.97 -11.55
N LYS A 120 11.65 1.94 -11.05
CA LYS A 120 12.10 0.81 -11.87
C LYS A 120 11.03 -0.29 -11.84
N LYS A 121 10.69 -0.84 -13.00
CA LYS A 121 9.86 -2.06 -13.09
C LYS A 121 10.41 -3.16 -12.18
N PHE A 122 9.52 -3.82 -11.46
CA PHE A 122 9.88 -4.94 -10.62
C PHE A 122 10.20 -6.17 -11.50
N GLU A 123 11.48 -6.45 -11.66
CA GLU A 123 11.94 -7.68 -12.32
C GLU A 123 12.00 -8.81 -11.31
N PHE A 124 10.95 -9.62 -11.29
CA PHE A 124 10.91 -10.82 -10.46
C PHE A 124 11.57 -12.01 -11.16
N PRO A 125 12.39 -12.82 -10.45
CA PRO A 125 12.87 -14.09 -10.97
C PRO A 125 11.71 -14.99 -11.42
N SER A 126 11.80 -15.58 -12.62
CA SER A 126 10.73 -16.41 -13.19
C SER A 126 10.31 -17.60 -12.32
N VAL A 127 11.18 -18.05 -11.41
CA VAL A 127 10.85 -19.08 -10.41
C VAL A 127 9.70 -18.68 -9.48
N LEU A 128 9.51 -17.37 -9.23
CA LEU A 128 8.43 -16.85 -8.37
C LEU A 128 7.04 -17.05 -9.00
N ASN A 129 6.95 -17.20 -10.33
CA ASN A 129 5.69 -17.53 -11.00
C ASN A 129 5.12 -18.90 -10.54
N LYS A 130 5.95 -19.78 -9.98
CA LYS A 130 5.52 -21.06 -9.40
C LYS A 130 4.71 -20.90 -8.11
N MET A 131 4.68 -19.71 -7.51
CA MET A 131 3.88 -19.44 -6.32
C MET A 131 2.38 -19.37 -6.63
N GLY A 132 1.99 -19.23 -7.90
CA GLY A 132 0.58 -19.15 -8.30
C GLY A 132 -0.13 -17.99 -7.62
N GLN A 133 -1.38 -18.21 -7.20
CA GLN A 133 -2.12 -17.25 -6.38
C GLN A 133 -1.51 -17.20 -4.98
N ILE A 134 -1.26 -16.00 -4.52
CA ILE A 134 -0.69 -15.66 -3.23
C ILE A 134 -1.78 -14.99 -2.42
N SER A 135 -1.94 -15.38 -1.16
CA SER A 135 -2.77 -14.66 -0.20
C SER A 135 -1.98 -14.20 1.00
N TYR A 136 -2.31 -13.02 1.51
CA TYR A 136 -1.75 -12.48 2.74
C TYR A 136 -2.83 -11.84 3.61
N LYS A 137 -2.78 -12.12 4.90
CA LYS A 137 -3.58 -11.47 5.93
C LYS A 137 -2.70 -11.11 7.10
N GLY A 138 -2.71 -9.84 7.51
CA GLY A 138 -1.77 -9.40 8.53
C GLY A 138 -1.70 -7.90 8.73
N LYS A 139 -0.66 -7.47 9.41
CA LYS A 139 -0.35 -6.08 9.69
C LYS A 139 1.00 -5.71 9.07
N TYR A 140 1.13 -4.45 8.71
CA TYR A 140 2.37 -3.80 8.31
C TYR A 140 2.54 -2.56 9.18
N THR A 141 3.74 -2.33 9.70
CA THR A 141 4.08 -1.12 10.42
C THR A 141 5.52 -0.71 10.16
N GLY A 142 5.74 0.53 9.74
CA GLY A 142 7.07 1.09 9.53
C GLY A 142 7.18 1.93 8.27
N PHE A 143 8.42 2.13 7.83
CA PHE A 143 8.76 2.81 6.59
C PHE A 143 9.02 1.78 5.49
N ILE A 144 8.93 2.18 4.22
CA ILE A 144 9.15 1.27 3.08
C ILE A 144 10.50 0.53 3.13
N ASN A 145 11.51 1.14 3.77
CA ASN A 145 12.86 0.60 3.94
C ASN A 145 13.17 0.13 5.38
N ASP A 146 12.22 0.12 6.31
CA ASP A 146 12.38 -0.41 7.67
C ASP A 146 10.99 -0.69 8.26
N PHE A 147 10.56 -1.95 8.18
CA PHE A 147 9.21 -2.31 8.59
C PHE A 147 9.12 -3.67 9.26
N VAL A 148 8.03 -3.84 9.98
CA VAL A 148 7.62 -5.10 10.54
C VAL A 148 6.28 -5.50 9.96
N ALA A 149 6.20 -6.73 9.46
CA ALA A 149 5.01 -7.33 8.92
C ALA A 149 4.67 -8.61 9.71
N TYR A 150 3.43 -8.73 10.16
CA TYR A 150 2.96 -9.87 10.94
C TYR A 150 1.74 -10.46 10.25
N GLY A 151 1.78 -11.73 9.86
CA GLY A 151 0.67 -12.29 9.11
C GLY A 151 0.82 -13.73 8.67
N THR A 152 -0.20 -14.19 7.96
CA THR A 152 -0.20 -15.48 7.27
C THR A 152 -0.08 -15.22 5.78
N PHE A 153 0.99 -15.73 5.19
CA PHE A 153 1.21 -15.80 3.76
C PHE A 153 0.87 -17.22 3.28
N SER A 154 0.12 -17.35 2.19
CA SER A 154 -0.20 -18.65 1.60
C SER A 154 0.02 -18.61 0.10
N SER A 155 0.52 -19.70 -0.46
CA SER A 155 0.63 -19.92 -1.89
C SER A 155 0.45 -21.40 -2.23
N VAL A 156 0.47 -21.77 -3.51
CA VAL A 156 0.39 -23.19 -3.91
C VAL A 156 1.58 -24.02 -3.41
N LEU A 157 2.69 -23.36 -3.03
CA LEU A 157 3.88 -24.00 -2.48
C LEU A 157 3.79 -24.25 -0.96
N GLY A 158 2.77 -23.70 -0.30
CA GLY A 158 2.53 -23.89 1.13
C GLY A 158 2.13 -22.61 1.86
N ILE A 159 2.00 -22.75 3.18
CA ILE A 159 1.59 -21.68 4.08
C ILE A 159 2.77 -21.31 4.97
N ILE A 160 3.06 -20.02 5.04
CA ILE A 160 4.06 -19.46 5.95
C ILE A 160 3.32 -18.52 6.91
N LYS A 161 3.33 -18.88 8.20
CA LYS A 161 2.89 -17.96 9.27
C LYS A 161 4.14 -17.25 9.77
N THR A 162 4.19 -15.94 9.60
CA THR A 162 5.41 -15.17 9.86
C THR A 162 5.15 -14.01 10.81
N ASP A 163 6.01 -13.91 11.82
CA ASP A 163 6.40 -12.64 12.43
C ASP A 163 7.63 -12.15 11.65
N LEU A 164 7.41 -11.41 10.58
CA LEU A 164 8.45 -10.99 9.63
C LEU A 164 8.88 -9.55 9.92
N SER A 165 10.00 -9.37 10.63
CA SER A 165 10.68 -8.07 10.66
C SER A 165 11.63 -7.98 9.47
N ILE A 166 11.39 -7.04 8.54
CA ILE A 166 12.33 -6.78 7.43
C ILE A 166 13.04 -5.47 7.71
N LYS A 167 14.35 -5.58 7.95
CA LYS A 167 15.28 -4.45 7.93
C LYS A 167 16.20 -4.64 6.73
N PRO A 168 15.91 -4.04 5.57
CA PRO A 168 16.84 -3.98 4.45
C PRO A 168 18.08 -3.18 4.88
N ASP A 169 19.11 -3.86 5.38
CA ASP A 169 20.40 -3.21 5.60
C ASP A 169 21.04 -2.88 4.23
N LYS A 170 21.86 -1.83 4.17
CA LYS A 170 22.60 -1.39 2.96
C LYS A 170 23.54 -2.49 2.42
N LYS A 171 23.72 -3.57 3.17
CA LYS A 171 24.30 -4.84 2.73
C LYS A 171 23.19 -5.88 2.69
N LYS A 172 22.92 -6.41 1.49
CA LYS A 172 21.87 -7.37 1.12
C LYS A 172 21.79 -8.64 2.01
N PHE A 173 21.31 -8.51 3.24
CA PHE A 173 20.98 -9.63 4.11
C PHE A 173 19.55 -9.45 4.61
N PHE A 174 18.70 -10.44 4.30
CA PHE A 174 17.40 -10.59 4.94
C PHE A 174 17.63 -11.30 6.28
N GLU A 175 17.61 -10.58 7.39
CA GLU A 175 17.65 -11.20 8.72
C GLU A 175 16.24 -11.63 9.13
N PHE A 176 16.01 -12.94 9.17
CA PHE A 176 14.74 -13.52 9.63
C PHE A 176 14.85 -13.81 11.13
N TRP A 177 14.11 -13.07 11.96
CA TRP A 177 14.00 -13.34 13.39
C TRP A 177 12.75 -14.17 13.66
N TRP A 178 12.87 -15.50 13.63
CA TRP A 178 11.80 -16.41 14.08
C TRP A 178 12.03 -16.76 15.55
N LYS A 179 11.00 -16.55 16.40
CA LYS A 179 10.92 -17.14 17.73
C LYS A 179 9.84 -18.24 17.71
N PRO A 180 10.15 -19.51 18.03
CA PRO A 180 9.11 -20.50 18.29
C PRO A 180 8.25 -20.07 19.48
N ASP A 181 6.95 -20.38 19.42
CA ASP A 181 6.07 -20.29 20.58
C ASP A 181 6.42 -21.44 21.54
N ASP A 182 7.07 -21.13 22.67
CA ASP A 182 7.48 -22.09 23.71
C ASP A 182 6.30 -22.63 24.55
N ARG A 183 5.07 -22.61 24.02
CA ARG A 183 3.91 -23.20 24.66
C ARG A 183 3.47 -24.46 23.94
N LYS A 184 4.20 -25.55 24.19
CA LYS A 184 3.73 -26.94 24.32
C LYS A 184 4.91 -27.90 24.54
N LEU A 185 5.21 -28.17 25.80
CA LEU A 185 5.68 -29.46 26.29
C LEU A 185 4.91 -29.78 27.58
#